data_AF-A0A143G9B8-F1
#
_entry.id   AF-A0A143G9B8-F1
#
_cell.length_a   1.000
_cell.length_b   1.000
_cell.length_c   1.000
_cell.angle_alpha   90.00
_cell.angle_beta   90.00
_cell.angle_gamma   90.00
#
_symmetry.space_group_name_H-M   'P 1'
#
loop_
_entity.id
_entity.type
_entity.pdbx_description
1 polymer ?
#
loop_
_entity_poly.entity_id
_entity_poly.type
_entity_poly.pdbx_seq_one_letter_code
_entity_poly.pdbx_strand_id
1 'polypeptide(L)'
;MKEFFLSTRIYKIFGSSENEISAQLKALEIFINDIAEIDPIFANWYVNNASEFSLKAPLDYPFPSDVAKDYLFNLKKDDDLESYLLWNGLEEKQSYASFSFDSFGLMMTFKKNLKTEQIIELFEAFLKVLKFEYIYLNSYFFGDINVFPHRLETTSICYIPIKIDEKLMPHLYKIVDVDNDLNEGTILVFDEDWSDESNEMKKKVQENSLALVELGVIPEAELPEDFFES
;
A
#
# COMPACT_ATOMS: atom_id res chain seq x y z
N MET A 1 -15.73 1.31 -12.89
CA MET A 1 -14.34 1.11 -12.45
C MET A 1 -14.39 0.70 -11.00
N LYS A 2 -13.65 -0.34 -10.65
CA LYS A 2 -13.55 -0.88 -9.30
C LYS A 2 -12.57 -0.04 -8.49
N GLU A 3 -12.74 -0.11 -7.18
CA GLU A 3 -11.87 0.53 -6.19
C GLU A 3 -10.95 -0.54 -5.60
N PHE A 4 -9.68 -0.19 -5.44
CA PHE A 4 -8.65 -1.07 -4.94
C PHE A 4 -7.91 -0.39 -3.79
N PHE A 5 -7.44 -1.19 -2.85
CA PHE A 5 -6.72 -0.77 -1.66
C PHE A 5 -5.38 -1.48 -1.63
N LEU A 6 -4.30 -0.75 -1.85
CA LEU A 6 -2.96 -1.29 -1.62
C LEU A 6 -2.63 -1.09 -0.14
N SER A 7 -2.67 -2.19 0.60
CA SER A 7 -2.50 -2.24 2.04
C SER A 7 -1.13 -2.77 2.41
N THR A 8 -0.58 -2.29 3.52
CA THR A 8 0.75 -2.67 3.98
C THR A 8 0.75 -3.10 5.44
N ARG A 9 1.73 -3.92 5.80
CA ARG A 9 2.11 -4.25 7.17
C ARG A 9 3.58 -3.92 7.37
N ILE A 10 3.87 -3.14 8.41
CA ILE A 10 5.23 -2.81 8.84
C ILE A 10 5.60 -3.63 10.09
N TYR A 11 6.90 -3.72 10.39
CA TYR A 11 7.39 -4.50 11.52
C TYR A 11 7.16 -3.85 12.89
N LYS A 12 7.22 -2.52 12.94
CA LYS A 12 7.10 -1.74 14.17
C LYS A 12 6.45 -0.40 13.87
N ILE A 13 5.78 0.18 14.87
CA ILE A 13 5.23 1.53 14.78
C ILE A 13 6.33 2.55 14.46
N PHE A 14 6.02 3.52 13.61
CA PHE A 14 6.94 4.63 13.36
C PHE A 14 6.96 5.59 14.55
N GLY A 15 8.16 6.03 14.93
CA GLY A 15 8.32 7.04 15.99
C GLY A 15 7.91 8.44 15.55
N SER A 16 7.77 9.32 16.53
CA SER A 16 7.21 10.68 16.38
C SER A 16 8.22 11.79 16.71
N SER A 17 9.50 11.47 16.84
CA SER A 17 10.52 12.51 17.00
C SER A 17 10.65 13.34 15.71
N GLU A 18 11.13 14.58 15.82
CA GLU A 18 11.29 15.48 14.66
C GLU A 18 12.13 14.87 13.52
N ASN A 19 13.16 14.08 13.88
CA ASN A 19 13.99 13.38 12.90
C ASN A 19 13.23 12.27 12.20
N GLU A 20 12.37 11.54 12.92
CA GLU A 20 11.55 10.46 12.37
C GLU A 20 10.43 11.02 11.48
N ILE A 21 9.73 12.07 11.91
CA ILE A 21 8.72 12.78 11.10
C ILE A 21 9.38 13.26 9.79
N SER A 22 10.56 13.88 9.88
CA SER A 22 11.31 14.34 8.70
C SER A 22 11.70 13.17 7.77
N ALA A 23 12.10 12.03 8.33
CA ALA A 23 12.44 10.84 7.54
C ALA A 23 11.20 10.25 6.85
N GLN A 24 10.06 10.20 7.53
CA GLN A 24 8.79 9.75 6.96
C GLN A 24 8.34 10.66 5.81
N LEU A 25 8.38 11.98 5.97
CA LEU A 25 8.04 12.93 4.90
C LEU A 25 8.96 12.81 3.69
N LYS A 26 10.25 12.53 3.91
CA LYS A 26 11.21 12.26 2.83
C LYS A 26 10.88 10.95 2.11
N ALA A 27 10.52 9.90 2.84
CA ALA A 27 10.07 8.63 2.26
C ALA A 27 8.80 8.84 1.41
N LEU A 28 7.84 9.61 1.93
CA LEU A 28 6.61 9.98 1.21
C LEU A 28 6.91 10.77 -0.07
N GLU A 29 7.80 11.75 -0.01
CA GLU A 29 8.22 12.51 -1.19
C GLU A 29 8.83 11.61 -2.27
N ILE A 30 9.73 10.71 -1.89
CA ILE A 30 10.35 9.77 -2.83
C ILE A 30 9.28 8.90 -3.48
N PHE A 31 8.38 8.32 -2.67
CA PHE A 31 7.29 7.49 -3.14
C PHE A 31 6.39 8.23 -4.14
N ILE A 32 5.91 9.42 -3.78
CA ILE A 32 5.00 10.21 -4.63
C ILE A 32 5.67 10.60 -5.97
N ASN A 33 6.94 10.97 -5.94
CA ASN A 33 7.69 11.27 -7.17
C ASN A 33 7.87 10.03 -8.06
N ASP A 34 8.15 8.86 -7.48
CA ASP A 34 8.33 7.62 -8.24
C ASP A 34 7.02 7.18 -8.92
N ILE A 35 5.88 7.25 -8.21
CA ILE A 35 4.60 6.79 -8.77
C ILE A 35 4.01 7.73 -9.82
N ALA A 36 4.45 9.00 -9.87
CA ALA A 36 3.95 9.98 -10.82
C ALA A 36 4.18 9.58 -12.29
N GLU A 37 5.22 8.78 -12.55
CA GLU A 37 5.59 8.30 -13.89
C GLU A 37 4.85 7.01 -14.29
N ILE A 38 4.22 6.30 -13.34
CA ILE A 38 3.57 4.99 -13.57
C ILE A 38 2.27 5.14 -14.37
N ASP A 39 1.40 6.06 -13.95
CA ASP A 39 0.11 6.33 -14.61
C ASP A 39 -0.33 7.79 -14.34
N PRO A 40 -1.00 8.45 -15.31
CA PRO A 40 -1.49 9.82 -15.13
C PRO A 40 -2.37 10.05 -13.90
N ILE A 41 -3.02 9.02 -13.36
CA ILE A 41 -3.80 9.14 -12.12
C ILE A 41 -2.95 9.52 -10.90
N PHE A 42 -1.64 9.26 -10.94
CA PHE A 42 -0.69 9.54 -9.86
C PHE A 42 0.15 10.80 -10.10
N ALA A 43 -0.09 11.53 -11.20
CA ALA A 43 0.76 12.65 -11.61
C ALA A 43 0.64 13.90 -10.72
N ASN A 44 -0.45 14.02 -9.94
CA ASN A 44 -0.70 15.18 -9.08
C ASN A 44 -1.17 14.73 -7.72
N TRP A 45 -0.71 15.40 -6.66
CA TRP A 45 -1.10 15.14 -5.29
C TRP A 45 -1.23 16.44 -4.50
N TYR A 46 -2.18 16.46 -3.57
CA TYR A 46 -2.44 17.56 -2.66
C TYR A 46 -2.68 17.01 -1.26
N VAL A 47 -2.32 17.78 -0.23
CA VAL A 47 -2.72 17.44 1.15
C VAL A 47 -4.24 17.49 1.23
N ASN A 48 -4.83 16.41 1.71
CA ASN A 48 -6.25 16.33 1.97
C ASN A 48 -6.56 16.91 3.36
N ASN A 49 -6.72 18.22 3.43
CA ASN A 49 -7.13 18.95 4.63
C ASN A 49 -8.59 19.45 4.53
N ALA A 50 -9.46 18.64 3.92
CA ALA A 50 -10.87 19.00 3.74
C ALA A 50 -11.50 19.40 5.08
N SER A 51 -12.24 20.51 5.08
CA SER A 51 -12.98 20.99 6.23
C SER A 51 -14.47 20.76 6.03
N GLU A 52 -15.16 20.27 7.05
CA GLU A 52 -16.62 20.12 7.04
C GLU A 52 -17.36 21.45 6.75
N PHE A 53 -16.68 22.59 6.96
CA PHE A 53 -17.24 23.93 6.76
C PHE A 53 -16.94 24.52 5.37
N SER A 54 -16.22 23.80 4.50
CA SER A 54 -15.84 24.27 3.16
C SER A 54 -16.33 23.29 2.09
N LEU A 55 -16.97 23.83 1.05
CA LEU A 55 -17.31 23.07 -0.16
C LEU A 55 -16.21 23.12 -1.23
N LYS A 56 -15.08 23.80 -0.94
CA LYS A 56 -13.95 23.88 -1.87
C LYS A 56 -13.05 22.66 -1.71
N ALA A 57 -12.60 22.12 -2.83
CA ALA A 57 -11.59 21.09 -2.87
C ALA A 57 -10.28 21.56 -2.19
N PRO A 58 -9.66 20.75 -1.32
CA PRO A 58 -8.40 21.09 -0.64
C PRO A 58 -7.22 20.99 -1.60
N LEU A 59 -6.95 22.09 -2.32
CA LEU A 59 -5.88 22.19 -3.32
C LEU A 59 -4.75 23.15 -2.90
N ASP A 60 -4.83 23.70 -1.69
CA ASP A 60 -3.94 24.77 -1.20
C ASP A 60 -2.49 24.28 -0.98
N TYR A 61 -2.30 22.98 -0.80
CA TYR A 61 -1.02 22.36 -0.45
C TYR A 61 -0.65 21.27 -1.47
N PRO A 62 -0.12 21.63 -2.65
CA PRO A 62 0.38 20.64 -3.61
C PRO A 62 1.55 19.87 -3.00
N PHE A 63 1.58 18.55 -3.18
CA PHE A 63 2.64 17.69 -2.68
C PHE A 63 3.35 16.98 -3.85
N PRO A 64 4.69 16.93 -3.89
CA PRO A 64 5.62 17.51 -2.92
C PRO A 64 5.82 19.03 -3.11
N SER A 65 5.77 19.80 -2.02
CA SER A 65 6.21 21.19 -1.95
C SER A 65 6.64 21.53 -0.52
N ASP A 66 7.47 22.56 -0.34
CA ASP A 66 7.92 22.97 1.00
C ASP A 66 6.74 23.36 1.89
N VAL A 67 5.74 24.06 1.34
CA VAL A 67 4.54 24.47 2.08
C VAL A 67 3.72 23.25 2.54
N ALA A 68 3.59 22.22 1.71
CA ALA A 68 2.90 20.98 2.08
C ALA A 68 3.69 20.17 3.12
N LYS A 69 5.03 20.10 2.98
CA LYS A 69 5.89 19.41 3.95
C LYS A 69 5.85 20.09 5.31
N ASP A 70 5.93 21.42 5.36
CA ASP A 70 5.84 22.19 6.60
C ASP A 70 4.47 22.00 7.28
N TYR A 71 3.39 21.99 6.49
CA TYR A 71 2.05 21.70 7.01
C TYR A 71 1.97 20.31 7.65
N LEU A 72 2.37 19.27 6.91
CA LEU A 72 2.31 17.88 7.38
C LEU A 72 3.25 17.62 8.57
N PHE A 73 4.43 18.24 8.58
CA PHE A 73 5.37 18.16 9.70
C PHE A 73 4.75 18.73 10.98
N ASN A 74 4.16 19.92 10.91
CA ASN A 74 3.53 20.55 12.07
C ASN A 74 2.30 19.75 12.54
N LEU A 75 1.49 19.24 11.60
CA LEU A 75 0.34 18.39 11.91
C LEU A 75 0.78 17.18 12.76
N LYS A 76 1.79 16.44 12.31
CA LYS A 76 2.30 15.25 12.99
C LYS A 76 3.04 15.56 14.29
N LYS A 77 3.65 16.75 14.37
CA LYS A 77 4.32 17.22 15.58
C LYS A 77 3.33 17.60 16.68
N ASP A 78 2.18 18.15 16.29
CA ASP A 78 1.12 18.55 17.22
C ASP A 78 0.31 17.33 17.72
N ASP A 79 0.12 16.32 16.87
CA ASP A 79 -0.50 15.04 17.23
C ASP A 79 0.22 13.89 16.49
N ASP A 80 0.86 13.00 17.27
CA ASP A 80 1.65 11.90 16.74
C ASP A 80 0.84 10.77 16.12
N LEU A 81 -0.49 10.77 16.30
CA LEU A 81 -1.41 9.84 15.66
C LEU A 81 -1.93 10.34 14.31
N GLU A 82 -1.69 11.60 13.95
CA GLU A 82 -2.16 12.17 12.68
C GLU A 82 -1.56 11.46 11.47
N SER A 83 -2.31 11.46 10.37
CA SER A 83 -1.90 10.81 9.12
C SER A 83 -1.49 11.85 8.07
N TYR A 84 -0.49 11.53 7.25
CA TYR A 84 -0.26 12.24 5.99
C TYR A 84 -1.32 11.81 4.97
N LEU A 85 -2.40 12.58 4.90
CA LEU A 85 -3.49 12.33 3.96
C LEU A 85 -3.24 13.10 2.67
N LEU A 86 -3.12 12.39 1.55
CA LEU A 86 -3.01 12.96 0.22
C LEU A 86 -4.16 12.49 -0.69
N TRP A 87 -4.50 13.31 -1.68
CA TRP A 87 -5.42 12.96 -2.75
C TRP A 87 -4.97 13.57 -4.08
N ASN A 88 -5.39 12.98 -5.19
CA ASN A 88 -4.90 13.38 -6.51
C ASN A 88 -5.68 14.52 -7.20
N GLY A 89 -6.63 15.15 -6.48
CA GLY A 89 -7.42 16.25 -7.03
C GLY A 89 -8.57 15.82 -7.97
N LEU A 90 -8.79 14.52 -8.18
CA LEU A 90 -9.83 14.00 -9.06
C LEU A 90 -11.06 13.53 -8.29
N GLU A 91 -12.26 13.78 -8.83
CA GLU A 91 -13.52 13.39 -8.20
C GLU A 91 -13.78 11.88 -8.24
N GLU A 92 -14.41 11.35 -7.18
CA GLU A 92 -14.71 9.91 -6.98
C GLU A 92 -15.52 9.25 -8.11
N LYS A 93 -16.33 10.04 -8.84
CA LYS A 93 -17.13 9.55 -9.97
C LYS A 93 -16.30 9.19 -11.20
N GLN A 94 -15.04 9.60 -11.23
CA GLN A 94 -14.10 9.34 -12.32
C GLN A 94 -13.08 8.28 -11.90
N SER A 95 -11.79 8.58 -12.10
CA SER A 95 -10.66 7.87 -11.53
C SER A 95 -10.08 8.77 -10.45
N TYR A 96 -9.84 8.23 -9.26
CA TYR A 96 -9.21 8.96 -8.16
C TYR A 96 -8.15 8.10 -7.50
N ALA A 97 -7.24 8.76 -6.79
CA ALA A 97 -6.29 8.12 -5.91
C ALA A 97 -6.20 8.93 -4.61
N SER A 98 -6.11 8.22 -3.50
CA SER A 98 -5.82 8.77 -2.19
C SER A 98 -4.74 7.94 -1.52
N PHE A 99 -4.05 8.57 -0.58
CA PHE A 99 -2.95 7.96 0.13
C PHE A 99 -3.01 8.40 1.59
N SER A 100 -2.79 7.44 2.49
CA SER A 100 -2.68 7.66 3.92
C SER A 100 -1.36 7.06 4.38
N PHE A 101 -0.59 7.83 5.14
CA PHE A 101 0.60 7.34 5.82
C PHE A 101 0.56 7.84 7.26
N ASP A 102 0.43 6.89 8.18
CA ASP A 102 0.39 7.13 9.62
C ASP A 102 1.50 6.34 10.33
N SER A 103 1.41 6.27 11.66
CA SER A 103 2.41 5.55 12.46
C SER A 103 2.36 4.03 12.28
N PHE A 104 1.27 3.48 11.73
CA PHE A 104 1.01 2.05 11.57
C PHE A 104 1.33 1.54 10.17
N GLY A 105 1.46 2.41 9.19
CA GLY A 105 1.83 2.02 7.84
C GLY A 105 1.31 2.96 6.78
N LEU A 106 1.31 2.43 5.56
CA LEU A 106 0.88 3.15 4.36
C LEU A 106 -0.32 2.42 3.75
N MET A 107 -1.29 3.19 3.29
CA MET A 107 -2.44 2.69 2.55
C MET A 107 -2.68 3.60 1.36
N MET A 108 -2.89 3.00 0.20
CA MET A 108 -3.28 3.72 -1.00
C MET A 108 -4.59 3.19 -1.54
N THR A 109 -5.53 4.08 -1.80
CA THR A 109 -6.80 3.73 -2.46
C THR A 109 -6.80 4.31 -3.86
N PHE A 110 -7.23 3.55 -4.85
CA PHE A 110 -7.38 4.06 -6.20
C PHE A 110 -8.51 3.39 -6.98
N LYS A 111 -9.11 4.14 -7.91
CA LYS A 111 -10.20 3.67 -8.77
C LYS A 111 -9.80 3.71 -10.24
N LYS A 112 -9.01 2.71 -10.64
CA LYS A 112 -8.43 2.59 -11.98
C LYS A 112 -8.05 1.15 -12.25
N ASN A 113 -8.32 0.67 -13.46
CA ASN A 113 -7.77 -0.61 -13.91
C ASN A 113 -6.39 -0.34 -14.54
N LEU A 114 -5.34 -0.55 -13.75
CA LEU A 114 -3.94 -0.45 -14.17
C LEU A 114 -3.49 -1.77 -14.80
N LYS A 115 -2.46 -1.71 -15.64
CA LYS A 115 -1.80 -2.93 -16.12
C LYS A 115 -1.05 -3.61 -14.98
N THR A 116 -0.85 -4.92 -15.10
CA THR A 116 -0.10 -5.72 -14.11
C THR A 116 1.30 -5.17 -13.86
N GLU A 117 1.98 -4.73 -14.90
CA GLU A 117 3.30 -4.07 -14.80
C GLU A 117 3.24 -2.79 -13.99
N GLN A 118 2.22 -1.96 -14.17
CA GLN A 118 2.04 -0.72 -13.40
C GLN A 118 1.75 -1.00 -11.92
N ILE A 119 1.05 -2.10 -11.61
CA ILE A 119 0.87 -2.53 -10.22
C ILE A 119 2.19 -3.03 -9.63
N ILE A 120 2.98 -3.81 -10.37
CA ILE A 120 4.31 -4.26 -9.90
C ILE A 120 5.21 -3.04 -9.62
N GLU A 121 5.26 -2.06 -10.54
CA GLU A 121 6.00 -0.81 -10.33
C GLU A 121 5.53 -0.05 -9.08
N LEU A 122 4.21 -0.10 -8.79
CA LEU A 122 3.66 0.49 -7.58
C LEU A 122 4.17 -0.24 -6.32
N PHE A 123 4.17 -1.58 -6.30
CA PHE A 123 4.75 -2.36 -5.19
C PHE A 123 6.24 -2.04 -5.00
N GLU A 124 7.01 -1.97 -6.09
CA GLU A 124 8.43 -1.62 -6.06
C GLU A 124 8.66 -0.22 -5.48
N ALA A 125 7.81 0.76 -5.80
CA ALA A 125 7.87 2.10 -5.24
C ALA A 125 7.67 2.11 -3.71
N PHE A 126 6.74 1.31 -3.17
CA PHE A 126 6.62 1.12 -1.73
C PHE A 126 7.90 0.50 -1.15
N LEU A 127 8.34 -0.63 -1.71
CA LEU A 127 9.50 -1.40 -1.23
C LEU A 127 10.83 -0.64 -1.30
N LYS A 128 10.89 0.48 -2.03
CA LYS A 128 12.05 1.37 -2.10
C LYS A 128 12.13 2.35 -0.93
N VAL A 129 11.01 2.68 -0.29
CA VAL A 129 10.96 3.76 0.71
C VAL A 129 10.89 3.26 2.14
N LEU A 130 10.35 2.06 2.38
CA LEU A 130 10.14 1.50 3.71
C LEU A 130 10.31 -0.02 3.73
N LYS A 131 10.61 -0.56 4.89
CA LYS A 131 10.68 -2.00 5.13
C LYS A 131 9.29 -2.56 5.48
N PHE A 132 8.86 -3.60 4.77
CA PHE A 132 7.53 -4.18 4.93
C PHE A 132 7.60 -5.66 5.34
N GLU A 133 6.67 -6.04 6.21
CA GLU A 133 6.38 -7.43 6.53
C GLU A 133 5.45 -8.05 5.47
N TYR A 134 4.54 -7.25 4.90
CA TYR A 134 3.59 -7.71 3.89
C TYR A 134 3.00 -6.53 3.12
N ILE A 135 2.76 -6.70 1.81
CA ILE A 135 2.01 -5.75 0.99
C ILE A 135 1.01 -6.54 0.16
N TYR A 136 -0.22 -6.06 0.04
CA TYR A 136 -1.23 -6.77 -0.73
C TYR A 136 -2.25 -5.80 -1.33
N LEU A 137 -2.75 -6.14 -2.51
CA LEU A 137 -3.73 -5.32 -3.23
C LEU A 137 -5.13 -5.89 -3.07
N ASN A 138 -5.97 -5.20 -2.33
CA ASN A 138 -7.29 -5.65 -1.90
C ASN A 138 -8.42 -4.97 -2.69
N SER A 139 -9.61 -5.57 -2.63
CA SER A 139 -10.90 -5.04 -3.03
C SER A 139 -11.97 -5.71 -2.16
N TYR A 140 -13.21 -5.23 -2.18
CA TYR A 140 -14.29 -5.87 -1.42
C TYR A 140 -14.44 -7.37 -1.73
N PHE A 141 -14.17 -7.78 -2.97
CA PHE A 141 -14.21 -9.19 -3.36
C PHE A 141 -13.17 -10.04 -2.62
N PHE A 142 -11.94 -9.57 -2.47
CA PHE A 142 -10.89 -10.34 -1.81
C PHE A 142 -11.16 -10.49 -0.30
N GLY A 143 -11.73 -9.46 0.33
CA GLY A 143 -12.23 -9.57 1.71
C GLY A 143 -13.31 -10.64 1.87
N ASP A 144 -14.25 -10.74 0.93
CA ASP A 144 -15.35 -11.72 0.96
C ASP A 144 -14.90 -13.18 0.77
N ILE A 145 -13.71 -13.40 0.17
CA ILE A 145 -13.19 -14.75 -0.11
C ILE A 145 -12.07 -15.18 0.83
N ASN A 146 -11.70 -14.36 1.83
CA ASN A 146 -10.64 -14.68 2.77
C ASN A 146 -10.89 -16.01 3.49
N VAL A 147 -9.93 -16.93 3.39
CA VAL A 147 -10.00 -18.29 3.99
C VAL A 147 -9.59 -18.26 5.46
N PHE A 148 -8.71 -17.33 5.84
CA PHE A 148 -8.07 -17.28 7.14
C PHE A 148 -8.36 -15.94 7.82
N PRO A 149 -9.49 -15.79 8.52
CA PRO A 149 -9.91 -14.51 9.10
C PRO A 149 -9.00 -13.98 10.22
N HIS A 150 -8.10 -14.82 10.73
CA HIS A 150 -7.10 -14.45 11.73
C HIS A 150 -5.79 -13.96 11.10
N ARG A 151 -5.65 -14.03 9.77
CA ARG A 151 -4.49 -13.59 9.00
C ARG A 151 -4.87 -12.41 8.12
N LEU A 152 -3.87 -11.63 7.69
CA LEU A 152 -4.06 -10.65 6.62
C LEU A 152 -4.49 -11.34 5.31
N GLU A 153 -5.20 -10.61 4.46
CA GLU A 153 -5.77 -11.21 3.24
C GLU A 153 -4.67 -11.60 2.24
N THR A 154 -4.84 -12.74 1.60
CA THR A 154 -4.15 -13.02 0.33
C THR A 154 -5.03 -12.53 -0.81
N THR A 155 -4.44 -11.86 -1.77
CA THR A 155 -5.15 -11.31 -2.93
C THR A 155 -4.47 -11.76 -4.21
N SER A 156 -4.90 -11.26 -5.37
CA SER A 156 -4.32 -11.62 -6.67
C SER A 156 -2.85 -11.22 -6.84
N ILE A 157 -2.36 -10.26 -6.04
CA ILE A 157 -0.97 -9.82 -6.01
C ILE A 157 -0.56 -9.40 -4.60
N CYS A 158 0.55 -9.94 -4.11
CA CYS A 158 1.11 -9.60 -2.80
C CYS A 158 2.63 -9.68 -2.80
N TYR A 159 3.25 -9.02 -1.82
CA TYR A 159 4.67 -9.13 -1.50
C TYR A 159 4.84 -9.87 -0.17
N ILE A 160 5.79 -10.80 -0.14
CA ILE A 160 6.21 -11.52 1.06
C ILE A 160 7.72 -11.34 1.29
N PRO A 161 8.20 -11.28 2.55
CA PRO A 161 9.57 -10.94 2.89
C PRO A 161 10.50 -12.17 2.89
N ILE A 162 10.27 -13.08 1.93
CA ILE A 162 11.12 -14.24 1.68
C ILE A 162 11.22 -14.50 0.17
N LYS A 163 12.33 -15.12 -0.25
CA LYS A 163 12.46 -15.71 -1.58
C LYS A 163 11.73 -17.04 -1.61
N ILE A 164 10.92 -17.29 -2.65
CA ILE A 164 10.13 -18.52 -2.79
C ILE A 164 10.45 -19.22 -4.12
N ASP A 165 10.50 -20.55 -4.11
CA ASP A 165 10.54 -21.33 -5.36
C ASP A 165 9.12 -21.35 -5.96
N GLU A 166 8.99 -20.99 -7.23
CA GLU A 166 7.73 -20.99 -7.98
C GLU A 166 6.92 -22.29 -7.82
N LYS A 167 7.59 -23.43 -7.64
CA LYS A 167 6.95 -24.75 -7.46
C LYS A 167 6.13 -24.87 -6.17
N LEU A 168 6.32 -23.98 -5.21
CA LEU A 168 5.56 -23.96 -3.96
C LEU A 168 4.21 -23.25 -4.12
N MET A 169 3.98 -22.55 -5.24
CA MET A 169 2.76 -21.82 -5.51
C MET A 169 1.86 -22.58 -6.50
N PRO A 170 0.62 -22.95 -6.11
CA PRO A 170 -0.32 -23.62 -7.00
C PRO A 170 -0.65 -22.84 -8.28
N HIS A 171 -0.82 -21.52 -8.16
CA HIS A 171 -1.12 -20.62 -9.27
C HIS A 171 -0.14 -19.45 -9.28
N LEU A 172 0.65 -19.32 -10.33
CA LEU A 172 1.59 -18.23 -10.45
C LEU A 172 1.66 -17.80 -11.90
N TYR A 173 1.34 -16.53 -12.15
CA TYR A 173 1.53 -15.89 -13.44
C TYR A 173 2.94 -15.31 -13.54
N LYS A 174 3.39 -14.61 -12.48
CA LYS A 174 4.69 -13.94 -12.44
C LYS A 174 5.23 -13.89 -11.02
N ILE A 175 6.55 -14.00 -10.94
CA ILE A 175 7.35 -13.78 -9.74
C ILE A 175 8.30 -12.61 -9.99
N VAL A 176 8.48 -11.75 -9.00
CA VAL A 176 9.46 -10.66 -9.05
C VAL A 176 10.27 -10.69 -7.76
N ASP A 177 11.56 -11.01 -7.89
CA ASP A 177 12.49 -10.98 -6.78
C ASP A 177 12.78 -9.53 -6.36
N VAL A 178 12.74 -9.30 -5.05
CA VAL A 178 13.07 -8.01 -4.43
C VAL A 178 14.34 -8.19 -3.62
N ASP A 179 15.34 -7.37 -3.94
CA ASP A 179 16.64 -7.37 -3.26
C ASP A 179 17.18 -5.94 -3.24
N ASN A 180 16.90 -5.21 -2.15
CA ASN A 180 17.33 -3.84 -1.95
C ASN A 180 17.72 -3.58 -0.47
N ASP A 181 18.22 -2.37 -0.19
CA ASP A 181 18.74 -2.01 1.14
C ASP A 181 17.71 -2.14 2.28
N LEU A 182 16.41 -2.12 1.98
CA LEU A 182 15.32 -2.18 2.96
C LEU A 182 14.61 -3.53 3.00
N ASN A 183 14.48 -4.19 1.84
CA ASN A 183 13.62 -5.36 1.65
C ASN A 183 14.34 -6.45 0.85
N GLU A 184 14.19 -7.69 1.32
CA GLU A 184 14.50 -8.91 0.58
C GLU A 184 13.26 -9.79 0.59
N GLY A 185 12.80 -10.21 -0.58
CA GLY A 185 11.54 -10.95 -0.68
C GLY A 185 11.07 -11.16 -2.10
N THR A 186 9.76 -11.36 -2.26
CA THR A 186 9.16 -11.69 -3.55
C THR A 186 7.80 -11.02 -3.70
N ILE A 187 7.55 -10.38 -4.86
CA ILE A 187 6.19 -10.02 -5.30
C ILE A 187 5.65 -11.21 -6.10
N LEU A 188 4.48 -11.71 -5.69
CA LEU A 188 3.78 -12.81 -6.31
C LEU A 188 2.56 -12.30 -7.05
N VAL A 189 2.42 -12.69 -8.31
CA VAL A 189 1.26 -12.34 -9.15
C VAL A 189 0.59 -13.62 -9.60
N PHE A 190 -0.67 -13.82 -9.23
CA PHE A 190 -1.36 -15.09 -9.41
C PHE A 190 -2.08 -15.20 -10.77
N ASP A 191 -2.39 -14.07 -11.39
CA ASP A 191 -3.07 -13.99 -12.69
C ASP A 191 -2.57 -12.79 -13.50
N GLU A 192 -2.69 -12.88 -14.82
CA GLU A 192 -2.44 -11.75 -15.72
C GLU A 192 -3.49 -10.64 -15.50
N ASP A 193 -4.76 -11.00 -15.28
CA ASP A 193 -5.80 -10.04 -14.89
C ASP A 193 -5.95 -10.03 -13.36
N TRP A 194 -5.05 -9.30 -12.70
CA TRP A 194 -5.06 -9.12 -11.25
C TRP A 194 -6.39 -8.53 -10.72
N SER A 195 -7.19 -7.88 -11.57
CA SER A 195 -8.43 -7.19 -11.21
C SER A 195 -9.69 -8.06 -11.36
N ASP A 196 -9.53 -9.32 -11.80
CA ASP A 196 -10.62 -10.27 -11.96
C ASP A 196 -11.27 -10.58 -10.60
N GLU A 197 -12.60 -10.70 -10.61
CA GLU A 197 -13.41 -11.03 -9.42
C GLU A 197 -14.35 -12.20 -9.75
N SER A 198 -13.85 -13.15 -10.53
CA SER A 198 -14.57 -14.37 -10.92
C SER A 198 -14.37 -15.50 -9.91
N ASN A 199 -15.15 -16.57 -10.07
CA ASN A 199 -14.93 -17.82 -9.33
C ASN A 199 -13.56 -18.46 -9.62
N GLU A 200 -12.97 -18.18 -10.80
CA GLU A 200 -11.65 -18.70 -11.14
C GLU A 200 -10.58 -17.97 -10.33
N MET A 201 -10.62 -16.63 -10.28
CA MET A 201 -9.73 -15.85 -9.41
C MET A 201 -9.89 -16.25 -7.94
N LYS A 202 -11.14 -16.42 -7.48
CA LYS A 202 -11.40 -16.91 -6.12
C LYS A 202 -10.65 -18.21 -5.84
N LYS A 203 -10.76 -19.19 -6.74
CA LYS A 203 -10.08 -20.48 -6.58
C LYS A 203 -8.55 -20.30 -6.50
N LYS A 204 -7.98 -19.50 -7.40
CA LYS A 204 -6.52 -19.24 -7.45
C LYS A 204 -6.01 -18.63 -6.15
N VAL A 205 -6.68 -17.57 -5.68
CA VAL A 205 -6.34 -16.90 -4.42
C VAL A 205 -6.45 -17.86 -3.24
N GLN A 206 -7.54 -18.61 -3.12
CA GLN A 206 -7.75 -19.51 -1.98
C GLN A 206 -6.74 -20.67 -1.94
N GLU A 207 -6.39 -21.25 -3.09
CA GLU A 207 -5.38 -22.32 -3.16
C GLU A 207 -3.97 -21.77 -2.83
N ASN A 208 -3.63 -20.56 -3.28
CA ASN A 208 -2.39 -19.89 -2.92
C ASN A 208 -2.35 -19.45 -1.45
N SER A 209 -3.47 -19.02 -0.87
CA SER A 209 -3.56 -18.69 0.57
C SER A 209 -3.16 -19.89 1.42
N LEU A 210 -3.61 -21.10 1.07
CA LEU A 210 -3.24 -22.32 1.79
C LEU A 210 -1.72 -22.53 1.78
N ALA A 211 -1.09 -22.42 0.60
CA ALA A 211 0.35 -22.56 0.46
C ALA A 211 1.12 -21.49 1.27
N LEU A 212 0.69 -20.23 1.22
CA LEU A 212 1.35 -19.13 1.93
C LEU A 212 1.17 -19.21 3.45
N VAL A 213 0.03 -19.71 3.93
CA VAL A 213 -0.16 -20.00 5.36
C VAL A 213 0.73 -21.16 5.82
N GLU A 214 0.86 -22.23 5.02
CA GLU A 214 1.75 -23.35 5.33
C GLU A 214 3.23 -22.90 5.43
N LEU A 215 3.61 -21.91 4.62
CA LEU A 215 4.93 -21.27 4.68
C LEU A 215 5.09 -20.29 5.84
N GLY A 216 4.00 -19.92 6.53
CA GLY A 216 4.02 -18.98 7.65
C GLY A 216 4.37 -17.55 7.25
N VAL A 217 4.12 -17.15 5.99
CA VAL A 217 4.54 -15.84 5.46
C VAL A 217 3.44 -14.79 5.47
N ILE A 218 2.21 -15.18 5.79
CA ILE A 218 1.10 -14.24 5.96
C ILE A 218 1.03 -13.83 7.43
N PRO A 219 1.17 -12.53 7.75
CA PRO A 219 1.07 -12.06 9.12
C PRO A 219 -0.30 -12.35 9.74
N GLU A 220 -0.33 -12.46 11.06
CA GLU A 220 -1.59 -12.42 11.82
C GLU A 220 -2.27 -11.05 11.62
N ALA A 221 -3.60 -11.05 11.66
CA ALA A 221 -4.39 -9.83 11.58
C ALA A 221 -4.18 -8.94 12.82
N GLU A 222 -3.92 -9.56 13.98
CA GLU A 222 -3.54 -8.86 15.20
C GLU A 222 -2.11 -8.30 15.10
N LEU A 223 -1.86 -7.17 15.77
CA LEU A 223 -0.50 -6.64 15.91
C LEU A 223 0.29 -7.50 16.89
N PRO A 224 1.61 -7.72 16.66
CA PRO A 224 2.43 -8.45 17.62
C PRO A 224 2.55 -7.67 18.94
N GLU A 225 2.76 -8.39 20.04
CA GLU A 225 2.81 -7.78 21.39
C GLU A 225 3.88 -6.69 21.52
N ASP A 226 5.01 -6.85 20.81
CA ASP A 226 6.15 -5.94 20.79
C ASP A 226 6.06 -4.85 19.71
N PHE A 227 4.93 -4.72 19.00
CA PHE A 227 4.76 -3.75 17.91
C PHE A 227 5.01 -2.30 18.34
N PHE A 228 4.67 -2.00 19.60
CA PHE A 228 4.80 -0.68 20.22
C PHE A 228 6.11 -0.50 21.00
N GLU A 229 6.95 -1.54 21.09
CA GLU A 229 8.23 -1.47 21.81
C GLU A 229 9.31 -0.85 20.90
N SER A 230 9.90 0.27 21.35
CA SER A 230 10.97 0.99 20.66
C SER A 230 12.35 0.43 20.99
#